data_AF-A0A7V6NYW8-F1
#
_entry.id   AF-A0A7V6NYW8-F1
#
_cell.length_a   1.000
_cell.length_b   1.000
_cell.length_c   1.000
_cell.angle_alpha   90.00
_cell.angle_beta   90.00
_cell.angle_gamma   90.00
#
_symmetry.space_group_name_H-M   'P 1'
#
loop_
_entity.id
_entity.type
_entity.pdbx_description
1 polymer ?
#
loop_
_entity_poly.entity_id
_entity_poly.type
_entity_poly.pdbx_seq_one_letter_code
_entity_poly.pdbx_strand_id
1 'polypeptide(L)'
;MAIVSAIINLTILNPEFHKELFSKYNIYNHAEKAVNESISSLLKDVEKYYPHMSDRFMNVLGAIDSKLTREMVRSNLDNIREGIFRYFSDEVAFLPDIYLNTSGFHTANSPETGAPALNSNEFPASINIINKIEKINLEAILTYLNRYDIIDGIMAVKLICNILKYLPLIGVLAFLAVHAGFISIGAKPGTLRLRLRISLLLCGALSLVSGLLLHTAVYAFLEPVASSLPLERDVSASYILASVTPATRCLVLGGVALLLLPFLLHYLLRKIKVFFGKKPMPVKFKSATFANQFIRVFFSMAKIRSILTIILFLLTLIKFGLTVYAAGKSITSGNLSDIVHKLAYKDTQKIRVIPAENSTIYAFSLRVVERETGLPVTGIEVQVAGESWEKDRFFNEQGTTNEDGTKLILAKGTFRCSFIQNEAIEEFYMPSPFYFELKESGTTIITVYLDRKVNKPGIIELEVLDGDYNPIEGAIIKLNGSTLESEGQAFYSVTNADGIAVFRMMEGVYELEFAASEAVNSYKLPLPFNVESISFQTNRYTVCLVKSKETTGEMSDD
;
A
#
# COMPACT_ATOMS: atom_id res chain seq x y z
N MET A 1 -32.04 22.38 -2.16
CA MET A 1 -30.97 21.49 -2.65
C MET A 1 -30.18 22.08 -3.82
N ALA A 2 -30.77 22.40 -4.98
CA ALA A 2 -30.02 22.98 -6.12
C ALA A 2 -29.31 24.31 -5.78
N ILE A 3 -29.97 25.20 -5.03
CA ILE A 3 -29.38 26.48 -4.57
C ILE A 3 -28.19 26.23 -3.63
N VAL A 4 -28.34 25.30 -2.68
CA VAL A 4 -27.27 24.93 -1.73
C VAL A 4 -26.06 24.34 -2.47
N SER A 5 -26.30 23.48 -3.47
CA SER A 5 -25.26 22.93 -4.33
C SER A 5 -24.51 23.99 -5.13
N ALA A 6 -25.25 24.90 -5.76
CA ALA A 6 -24.66 25.98 -6.55
C ALA A 6 -23.77 26.86 -5.65
N ILE A 7 -24.20 27.12 -4.42
CA ILE A 7 -23.45 27.92 -3.47
C ILE A 7 -22.19 27.21 -2.98
N ILE A 8 -22.26 25.91 -2.69
CA ILE A 8 -21.06 25.13 -2.33
C ILE A 8 -20.03 25.16 -3.48
N ASN A 9 -20.49 25.01 -4.73
CA ASN A 9 -19.64 25.07 -5.92
C ASN A 9 -19.10 26.49 -6.23
N LEU A 10 -19.78 27.54 -5.77
CA LEU A 10 -19.34 28.93 -5.91
C LEU A 10 -18.45 29.40 -4.74
N THR A 11 -18.33 28.60 -3.68
CA THR A 11 -17.61 28.98 -2.44
C THR A 11 -16.54 27.95 -2.09
N ILE A 12 -16.83 27.02 -1.17
CA ILE A 12 -15.88 26.07 -0.58
C ILE A 12 -15.19 25.18 -1.64
N LEU A 13 -15.86 24.90 -2.77
CA LEU A 13 -15.30 24.07 -3.84
C LEU A 13 -14.77 24.89 -5.04
N ASN A 14 -14.52 26.19 -4.86
CA ASN A 14 -14.12 27.08 -5.94
C ASN A 14 -12.70 27.66 -5.73
N PRO A 15 -11.74 27.40 -6.63
CA PRO A 15 -10.38 27.92 -6.49
C PRO A 15 -10.32 29.47 -6.50
N GLU A 16 -11.14 30.17 -7.29
CA GLU A 16 -11.13 31.63 -7.34
C GLU A 16 -11.67 32.24 -6.04
N PHE A 17 -12.65 31.60 -5.39
CA PHE A 17 -13.10 32.02 -4.06
C PHE A 17 -11.94 31.94 -3.05
N HIS A 18 -11.16 30.86 -3.07
CA HIS A 18 -10.01 30.70 -2.19
C HIS A 18 -8.87 31.68 -2.50
N LYS A 19 -8.69 32.08 -3.76
CA LYS A 19 -7.76 33.14 -4.17
C LYS A 19 -8.11 34.49 -3.55
N GLU A 20 -9.39 34.87 -3.58
CA GLU A 20 -9.87 36.09 -2.93
C GLU A 20 -9.63 36.05 -1.42
N LEU A 21 -9.87 34.89 -0.77
CA LEU A 21 -9.57 34.71 0.64
C LEU A 21 -8.07 34.81 0.95
N PHE A 22 -7.21 34.24 0.10
CA PHE A 22 -5.75 34.34 0.25
C PHE A 22 -5.28 35.80 0.22
N SER A 23 -5.84 36.59 -0.69
CA SER A 23 -5.58 38.03 -0.77
C SER A 23 -6.12 38.78 0.46
N LYS A 24 -7.38 38.53 0.83
CA LYS A 24 -8.07 39.20 1.95
C LYS A 24 -7.38 38.98 3.31
N TYR A 25 -6.93 37.75 3.57
CA TYR A 25 -6.26 37.37 4.82
C TYR A 25 -4.73 37.39 4.70
N ASN A 26 -4.20 38.00 3.64
CA ASN A 26 -2.78 38.22 3.44
C ASN A 26 -1.92 36.95 3.52
N ILE A 27 -2.47 35.80 3.14
CA ILE A 27 -1.85 34.47 3.28
C ILE A 27 -0.53 34.41 2.50
N TYR A 28 -0.44 35.10 1.35
CA TYR A 28 0.79 35.18 0.57
C TYR A 28 1.97 35.75 1.37
N ASN A 29 1.76 36.85 2.10
CA ASN A 29 2.82 37.48 2.88
C ASN A 29 3.17 36.66 4.13
N HIS A 30 2.18 36.03 4.77
CA HIS A 30 2.45 35.12 5.90
C HIS A 30 3.24 33.88 5.46
N ALA A 31 2.92 33.32 4.30
CA ALA A 31 3.68 32.21 3.74
C ALA A 31 5.10 32.62 3.35
N GLU A 32 5.29 33.78 2.71
CA GLU A 32 6.61 34.35 2.42
C GLU A 32 7.44 34.52 3.71
N LYS A 33 6.84 35.10 4.74
CA LYS A 33 7.48 35.25 6.06
C LYS A 33 7.86 33.89 6.65
N ALA A 34 6.95 32.93 6.66
CA ALA A 34 7.21 31.59 7.21
C ALA A 34 8.32 30.85 6.45
N VAL A 35 8.38 30.98 5.12
CA VAL A 35 9.44 30.38 4.31
C VAL A 35 10.78 31.06 4.61
N ASN A 36 10.84 32.39 4.66
CA ASN A 36 12.06 33.13 4.98
C ASN A 36 12.57 32.83 6.40
N GLU A 37 11.67 32.78 7.38
CA GLU A 37 12.01 32.40 8.76
C GLU A 37 12.53 30.95 8.83
N SER A 38 11.92 30.03 8.09
CA SER A 38 12.36 28.62 8.04
C SER A 38 13.76 28.48 7.44
N ILE A 39 14.04 29.17 6.33
CA ILE A 39 15.36 29.14 5.67
C ILE A 39 16.42 29.77 6.56
N SER A 40 16.13 30.94 7.13
CA SER A 40 17.08 31.62 8.02
C SER A 40 17.34 30.83 9.31
N SER A 41 16.34 30.14 9.86
CA SER A 41 16.54 29.21 10.98
C SER A 41 17.42 28.03 10.59
N LEU A 42 17.13 27.40 9.44
CA LEU A 42 17.91 26.27 8.94
C LEU A 42 19.38 26.66 8.72
N LEU A 43 19.64 27.82 8.12
CA LEU A 43 20.99 28.35 7.92
C LEU A 43 21.73 28.52 9.26
N LYS A 44 21.06 29.11 10.26
CA LYS A 44 21.64 29.29 11.61
C LYS A 44 21.90 27.96 12.31
N ASP A 45 20.99 26.99 12.19
CA ASP A 45 21.16 25.67 12.80
C ASP A 45 22.31 24.90 12.14
N VAL A 46 22.44 24.98 10.82
CA VAL A 46 23.57 24.37 10.09
C VAL A 46 24.89 25.00 10.52
N GLU A 47 24.97 26.34 10.58
CA GLU A 47 26.16 27.06 11.03
C GLU A 47 26.54 26.70 12.48
N LYS A 48 25.53 26.55 13.36
CA LYS A 48 25.72 26.26 14.78
C LYS A 48 26.14 24.81 15.06
N TYR A 49 25.46 23.83 14.47
CA TYR A 49 25.66 22.41 14.78
C TYR A 49 26.69 21.74 13.87
N TYR A 50 26.95 22.32 12.70
CA TYR A 50 27.89 21.80 11.72
C TYR A 50 28.84 22.90 11.22
N PRO A 51 29.66 23.51 12.11
CA PRO A 51 30.58 24.59 11.72
C PRO A 51 31.66 24.15 10.71
N HIS A 52 31.85 22.84 10.53
CA HIS A 52 32.76 22.24 9.55
C HIS A 52 32.04 21.66 8.33
N MET A 53 30.72 21.85 8.18
CA MET A 53 30.02 21.46 6.95
C MET A 53 30.64 22.23 5.79
N SER A 54 31.00 21.53 4.70
CA SER A 54 31.77 22.13 3.62
C SER A 54 31.09 23.40 3.09
N ASP A 55 31.89 24.42 2.74
CA ASP A 55 31.43 25.66 2.08
C ASP A 55 30.48 25.38 0.91
N ARG A 56 30.58 24.21 0.28
CA ARG A 56 29.70 23.73 -0.78
C ARG A 56 28.23 23.64 -0.37
N PHE A 57 27.92 23.18 0.85
CA PHE A 57 26.55 23.06 1.33
C PHE A 57 25.96 24.43 1.66
N MET A 58 26.77 25.30 2.29
CA MET A 58 26.40 26.69 2.55
C MET A 58 26.18 27.48 1.25
N ASN A 59 27.00 27.25 0.23
CA ASN A 59 26.81 27.84 -1.10
C ASN A 59 25.52 27.35 -1.79
N VAL A 60 25.16 26.07 -1.61
CA VAL A 60 23.89 25.53 -2.13
C VAL A 60 22.69 26.16 -1.43
N LEU A 61 22.73 26.26 -0.10
CA LEU A 61 21.65 26.90 0.65
C LEU A 61 21.52 28.39 0.35
N GLY A 62 22.64 29.11 0.21
CA GLY A 62 22.64 30.51 -0.24
C GLY A 62 22.11 30.69 -1.66
N ALA A 63 22.38 29.72 -2.56
CA ALA A 63 21.81 29.72 -3.90
C ALA A 63 20.28 29.46 -3.90
N ILE A 64 19.76 28.72 -2.93
CA ILE A 64 18.31 28.52 -2.74
C ILE A 64 17.67 29.81 -2.18
N ASP A 65 18.28 30.40 -1.14
CA ASP A 65 17.80 31.64 -0.52
C ASP A 65 17.72 32.80 -1.52
N SER A 66 18.77 33.01 -2.32
CA SER A 66 18.82 34.03 -3.38
C SER A 66 17.80 33.83 -4.51
N LYS A 67 17.28 32.61 -4.71
CA LYS A 67 16.26 32.32 -5.72
C LYS A 67 14.83 32.44 -5.19
N LEU A 68 14.65 32.51 -3.88
CA LEU A 68 13.33 32.50 -3.27
C LEU A 68 12.69 33.89 -3.35
N THR A 69 12.04 34.19 -4.47
CA THR A 69 11.36 35.47 -4.66
C THR A 69 9.91 35.43 -4.15
N ARG A 70 9.38 36.59 -3.74
CA ARG A 70 7.96 36.75 -3.41
C ARG A 70 7.04 36.25 -4.53
N GLU A 71 7.41 36.49 -5.77
CA GLU A 71 6.67 36.05 -6.95
C GLU A 71 6.67 34.52 -7.06
N MET A 72 7.79 33.85 -6.80
CA MET A 72 7.89 32.39 -6.76
C MET A 72 6.97 31.80 -5.69
N VAL A 73 6.98 32.33 -4.46
CA VAL A 73 6.11 31.87 -3.37
C VAL A 73 4.64 32.04 -3.76
N ARG A 74 4.27 33.21 -4.27
CA ARG A 74 2.90 33.52 -4.68
C ARG A 74 2.41 32.60 -5.80
N SER A 75 3.23 32.42 -6.83
CA SER A 75 2.89 31.60 -7.99
C SER A 75 2.78 30.12 -7.63
N ASN A 76 3.64 29.62 -6.74
CA ASN A 76 3.51 28.27 -6.20
C ASN A 76 2.24 28.09 -5.35
N LEU A 77 1.87 29.06 -4.51
CA LEU A 77 0.63 29.00 -3.75
C LEU A 77 -0.60 28.98 -4.66
N ASP A 78 -0.58 29.77 -5.73
CA ASP A 78 -1.66 29.78 -6.73
C ASP A 78 -1.74 28.44 -7.48
N ASN A 79 -0.60 27.87 -7.89
CA ASN A 79 -0.54 26.55 -8.54
C ASN A 79 -0.99 25.41 -7.61
N ILE A 80 -0.58 25.44 -6.34
CA ILE A 80 -0.99 24.45 -5.34
C ILE A 80 -2.50 24.54 -5.13
N ARG A 81 -3.05 25.75 -4.94
CA ARG A 81 -4.50 25.95 -4.81
C ARG A 81 -5.23 25.36 -6.02
N GLU A 82 -4.85 25.78 -7.22
CA GLU A 82 -5.52 25.34 -8.45
C GLU A 82 -5.40 23.83 -8.64
N GLY A 83 -4.19 23.30 -8.50
CA GLY A 83 -3.91 21.87 -8.69
C GLY A 83 -4.61 20.97 -7.66
N ILE A 84 -4.76 21.42 -6.41
CA ILE A 84 -5.56 20.70 -5.40
C ILE A 84 -7.03 20.62 -5.83
N PHE A 85 -7.62 21.70 -6.34
CA PHE A 85 -9.02 21.68 -6.81
C PHE A 85 -9.20 20.82 -8.08
N ARG A 86 -8.22 20.82 -8.98
CA ARG A 86 -8.19 19.91 -10.14
C ARG A 86 -8.06 18.45 -9.71
N TYR A 87 -7.27 18.18 -8.68
CA TYR A 87 -7.13 16.84 -8.08
C TYR A 87 -8.44 16.38 -7.42
N PHE A 88 -9.15 17.27 -6.71
CA PHE A 88 -10.47 17.00 -6.15
C PHE A 88 -11.55 16.77 -7.21
N SER A 89 -11.40 17.38 -8.38
CA SER A 89 -12.33 17.25 -9.50
C SER A 89 -12.05 16.05 -10.41
N ASP A 90 -11.07 15.21 -10.06
CA ASP A 90 -10.58 14.08 -10.86
C ASP A 90 -10.00 14.47 -12.24
N GLU A 91 -9.56 15.73 -12.41
CA GLU A 91 -8.89 16.16 -13.65
C GLU A 91 -7.43 15.71 -13.72
N VAL A 92 -6.80 15.52 -12.56
CA VAL A 92 -5.42 15.06 -12.41
C VAL A 92 -5.35 13.94 -11.38
N ALA A 93 -4.46 12.97 -11.61
CA ALA A 93 -4.30 11.80 -10.75
C ALA A 93 -3.38 12.03 -9.54
N PHE A 94 -2.50 13.05 -9.62
CA PHE A 94 -1.46 13.33 -8.62
C PHE A 94 -1.65 14.71 -8.00
N LEU A 95 -1.07 14.93 -6.81
CA LEU A 95 -1.00 16.26 -6.20
C LEU A 95 -0.14 17.24 -7.04
N PRO A 96 -0.38 18.57 -6.92
CA PRO A 96 0.33 19.56 -7.72
C PRO A 96 1.84 19.55 -7.54
N ASP A 97 2.55 20.03 -8.57
CA ASP A 97 3.99 20.25 -8.51
C ASP A 97 4.33 21.62 -7.87
N ILE A 98 5.44 21.66 -7.13
CA ILE A 98 6.09 22.88 -6.65
C ILE A 98 7.22 23.22 -7.62
N TYR A 99 7.20 24.43 -8.17
CA TYR A 99 8.14 24.94 -9.16
C TYR A 99 9.26 25.71 -8.47
N LEU A 100 10.50 25.37 -8.83
CA LEU A 100 11.71 25.98 -8.26
C LEU A 100 12.32 27.06 -9.17
N ASN A 101 11.78 27.25 -10.37
CA ASN A 101 12.22 28.26 -11.32
C ASN A 101 11.03 29.04 -11.90
N THR A 102 11.13 30.38 -11.95
CA THR A 102 10.10 31.28 -12.46
C THR A 102 9.96 31.24 -13.98
N SER A 103 10.95 30.71 -14.71
CA SER A 103 10.90 30.59 -16.18
C SER A 103 9.87 29.56 -16.69
N GLY A 104 9.40 28.64 -15.84
CA GLY A 104 8.39 27.64 -16.19
C GLY A 104 6.93 28.12 -16.17
N PHE A 105 6.69 29.38 -15.78
CA PHE A 105 5.32 29.93 -15.65
C PHE A 105 4.78 30.56 -16.95
N HIS A 106 5.59 30.65 -18.00
CA HIS A 106 5.15 31.09 -19.32
C HIS A 106 4.78 29.89 -20.20
N THR A 107 3.47 29.66 -20.30
CA THR A 107 2.75 29.05 -21.43
C THR A 107 3.25 27.71 -21.98
N ALA A 108 2.45 26.66 -21.74
CA ALA A 108 2.24 25.62 -22.74
C ALA A 108 1.72 26.28 -24.03
N ASN A 109 2.65 26.67 -24.92
CA ASN A 109 2.54 26.90 -26.36
C ASN A 109 3.65 27.88 -26.80
N SER A 110 4.46 27.46 -27.78
CA SER A 110 5.48 28.20 -28.56
C SER A 110 6.95 28.11 -28.13
N PRO A 111 7.87 28.17 -29.12
CA PRO A 111 9.07 27.33 -29.17
C PRO A 111 10.31 28.01 -28.61
N GLU A 112 11.28 27.15 -28.28
CA GLU A 112 12.67 27.43 -27.99
C GLU A 112 13.17 28.73 -28.63
N THR A 113 13.46 29.74 -27.81
CA THR A 113 14.34 30.82 -28.25
C THR A 113 15.26 31.19 -27.09
N GLY A 114 16.56 31.08 -27.36
CA GLY A 114 17.63 31.16 -26.38
C GLY A 114 17.69 32.47 -25.61
N ALA A 115 17.96 32.33 -24.32
CA ALA A 115 18.51 33.38 -23.46
C ALA A 115 19.86 32.87 -22.89
N PRO A 116 20.77 33.78 -22.55
CA PRO A 116 22.21 33.58 -22.67
C PRO A 116 22.77 32.62 -21.62
N ALA A 117 23.72 31.79 -22.06
CA ALA A 117 24.51 30.92 -21.20
C ALA A 117 25.27 31.77 -20.17
N LEU A 118 24.83 31.70 -18.91
CA LEU A 118 25.65 32.09 -17.77
C LEU A 118 26.85 31.14 -17.69
N ASN A 119 28.06 31.70 -17.75
CA ASN A 119 29.33 31.00 -17.77
C ASN A 119 29.39 29.86 -16.74
N SER A 120 29.44 28.63 -17.25
CA SER A 120 29.36 27.37 -16.50
C SER A 120 30.63 26.94 -15.77
N ASN A 121 31.61 27.83 -15.61
CA ASN A 121 32.97 27.44 -15.19
C ASN A 121 33.32 27.76 -13.73
N GLU A 122 32.40 28.29 -12.93
CA GLU A 122 32.69 28.65 -11.52
C GLU A 122 31.84 27.92 -10.46
N PHE A 123 30.90 27.06 -10.85
CA PHE A 123 30.04 26.38 -9.87
C PHE A 123 30.21 24.85 -9.86
N PRO A 124 30.38 24.22 -8.68
CA PRO A 124 30.52 22.76 -8.55
C PRO A 124 29.29 22.01 -9.08
N ALA A 125 29.51 20.77 -9.55
CA ALA A 125 28.52 19.92 -10.22
C ALA A 125 27.16 19.75 -9.50
N SER A 126 27.10 19.91 -8.17
CA SER A 126 25.86 19.87 -7.38
C SER A 126 24.92 21.05 -7.64
N ILE A 127 25.44 22.25 -7.92
CA ILE A 127 24.65 23.45 -8.25
C ILE A 127 24.06 23.31 -9.66
N ASN A 128 24.80 22.67 -10.58
CA ASN A 128 24.28 22.31 -11.91
C ASN A 128 23.14 21.29 -11.85
N ILE A 129 23.08 20.41 -10.82
CA ILE A 129 21.96 19.48 -10.63
C ILE A 129 20.72 20.22 -10.11
N ILE A 130 20.88 21.11 -9.12
CA ILE A 130 19.76 21.91 -8.60
C ILE A 130 19.19 22.84 -9.68
N ASN A 131 20.04 23.39 -10.54
CA ASN A 131 19.61 24.18 -11.71
C ASN A 131 18.83 23.36 -12.74
N LYS A 132 18.94 22.03 -12.75
CA LYS A 132 18.16 21.13 -13.63
C LYS A 132 16.81 20.71 -13.01
N ILE A 133 16.61 20.88 -11.70
CA ILE A 133 15.35 20.52 -11.06
C ILE A 133 14.38 21.69 -11.23
N GLU A 134 13.50 21.59 -12.22
CA GLU A 134 12.49 22.64 -12.50
C GLU A 134 11.30 22.57 -11.54
N LYS A 135 10.90 21.36 -11.16
CA LYS A 135 9.72 21.12 -10.33
C LYS A 135 9.86 19.85 -9.48
N ILE A 136 9.16 19.83 -8.35
CA ILE A 136 9.09 18.69 -7.43
C ILE A 136 7.61 18.42 -7.11
N ASN A 137 7.19 17.17 -7.22
CA ASN A 137 5.81 16.80 -6.94
C ASN A 137 5.48 16.89 -5.42
N LEU A 138 4.35 17.51 -5.06
CA LEU A 138 3.95 17.67 -3.66
C LEU A 138 3.70 16.33 -2.96
N GLU A 139 3.15 15.33 -3.65
CA GLU A 139 2.94 13.99 -3.10
C GLU A 139 4.28 13.33 -2.74
N ALA A 140 5.29 13.51 -3.58
CA ALA A 140 6.64 13.02 -3.31
C ALA A 140 7.26 13.72 -2.10
N ILE A 141 7.07 15.05 -1.94
CA ILE A 141 7.55 15.79 -0.77
C ILE A 141 6.86 15.30 0.50
N LEU A 142 5.54 15.18 0.50
CA LEU A 142 4.78 14.73 1.66
C LEU A 142 5.13 13.29 2.05
N THR A 143 5.31 12.42 1.06
CA THR A 143 5.75 11.03 1.27
C THR A 143 7.16 10.99 1.85
N TYR A 144 8.09 11.79 1.32
CA TYR A 144 9.46 11.90 1.84
C TYR A 144 9.49 12.41 3.29
N LEU A 145 8.65 13.39 3.63
CA LEU A 145 8.51 13.93 4.99
C LEU A 145 7.67 13.04 5.93
N ASN A 146 7.24 11.85 5.47
CA ASN A 146 6.35 10.95 6.21
C ASN A 146 5.04 11.62 6.69
N ARG A 147 4.55 12.61 5.95
CA ARG A 147 3.29 13.32 6.24
C ARG A 147 2.09 12.64 5.60
N TYR A 148 1.96 11.33 5.85
CA TYR A 148 0.80 10.55 5.42
C TYR A 148 -0.50 11.02 6.06
N ASP A 149 -0.44 11.65 7.23
CA ASP A 149 -1.58 12.32 7.86
C ASP A 149 -2.18 13.42 6.96
N ILE A 150 -1.32 14.19 6.28
CA ILE A 150 -1.75 15.22 5.33
C ILE A 150 -2.28 14.56 4.05
N ILE A 151 -1.58 13.55 3.52
CA ILE A 151 -2.01 12.85 2.30
C ILE A 151 -3.39 12.22 2.51
N ASP A 152 -3.58 11.48 3.62
CA ASP A 152 -4.85 10.88 4.00
C ASP A 152 -5.93 11.94 4.22
N GLY A 153 -5.57 13.09 4.82
CA GLY A 153 -6.47 14.23 4.98
C GLY A 153 -6.95 14.78 3.64
N ILE A 154 -6.04 15.00 2.69
CA ILE A 154 -6.37 15.47 1.33
C ILE A 154 -7.22 14.42 0.59
N MET A 155 -6.90 13.13 0.74
CA MET A 155 -7.70 12.02 0.19
C MET A 155 -9.12 11.97 0.78
N ALA A 156 -9.27 12.18 2.09
CA ALA A 156 -10.57 12.25 2.75
C ALA A 156 -11.38 13.47 2.26
N VAL A 157 -10.74 14.63 2.10
CA VAL A 157 -11.37 15.82 1.52
C VAL A 157 -11.82 15.54 0.08
N LYS A 158 -10.99 14.90 -0.74
CA LYS A 158 -11.34 14.48 -2.10
C LYS A 158 -12.61 13.61 -2.12
N LEU A 159 -12.70 12.63 -1.22
CA LEU A 159 -13.88 11.78 -1.08
C LEU A 159 -15.13 12.60 -0.70
N ILE A 160 -15.01 13.52 0.27
CA ILE A 160 -16.11 14.41 0.69
C ILE A 160 -16.56 15.30 -0.47
N CYS A 161 -15.63 15.93 -1.20
CA CYS A 161 -15.93 16.75 -2.37
C CYS A 161 -16.71 15.95 -3.43
N ASN A 162 -16.30 14.70 -3.68
CA ASN A 162 -16.97 13.83 -4.64
C ASN A 162 -18.41 13.47 -4.17
N ILE A 163 -18.60 13.16 -2.88
CA ILE A 163 -19.93 12.91 -2.30
C ILE A 163 -20.84 14.16 -2.41
N LEU A 164 -20.30 15.34 -2.09
CA LEU A 164 -21.04 16.61 -2.13
C LEU A 164 -21.53 16.95 -3.54
N LYS A 165 -20.81 16.55 -4.59
CA LYS A 165 -21.23 16.73 -5.99
C LYS A 165 -22.54 16.00 -6.32
N TYR A 166 -22.82 14.86 -5.68
CA TYR A 166 -23.99 14.02 -5.97
C TYR A 166 -25.17 14.22 -5.00
N LEU A 167 -24.92 14.81 -3.84
CA LEU A 167 -25.93 15.13 -2.81
C LEU A 167 -27.20 15.85 -3.34
N PRO A 168 -27.12 16.81 -4.29
CA PRO A 168 -28.30 17.52 -4.78
C PRO A 168 -29.26 16.61 -5.55
N LEU A 169 -28.71 15.66 -6.31
CA LEU A 169 -29.49 14.72 -7.12
C LEU A 169 -30.21 13.71 -6.22
N ILE A 170 -29.52 13.19 -5.20
CA ILE A 170 -30.09 12.32 -4.17
C ILE A 170 -31.27 13.03 -3.47
N GLY A 171 -31.09 14.31 -3.12
CA GLY A 171 -32.15 15.10 -2.49
C GLY A 171 -33.39 15.29 -3.38
N VAL A 172 -33.21 15.51 -4.68
CA VAL A 172 -34.33 15.60 -5.64
C VAL A 172 -35.05 14.27 -5.78
N LEU A 173 -34.29 13.17 -5.83
CA LEU A 173 -34.85 11.82 -5.98
C LEU A 173 -35.66 11.41 -4.75
N ALA A 174 -35.15 11.70 -3.55
CA ALA A 174 -35.86 11.49 -2.29
C ALA A 174 -37.18 12.29 -2.24
N PHE A 175 -37.16 13.56 -2.65
CA PHE A 175 -38.37 14.38 -2.71
C PHE A 175 -39.41 13.80 -3.69
N LEU A 176 -38.98 13.39 -4.87
CA LEU A 176 -39.88 12.81 -5.88
C LEU A 176 -40.41 11.43 -5.46
N ALA A 177 -39.59 10.59 -4.82
CA ALA A 177 -40.02 9.28 -4.29
C ALA A 177 -41.08 9.44 -3.21
N VAL A 178 -40.90 10.39 -2.29
CA VAL A 178 -41.89 10.73 -1.27
C VAL A 178 -43.19 11.23 -1.92
N HIS A 179 -43.10 12.10 -2.94
CA HIS A 179 -44.28 12.54 -3.69
C HIS A 179 -44.98 11.40 -4.46
N ALA A 180 -44.23 10.50 -5.08
CA ALA A 180 -44.77 9.34 -5.80
C ALA A 180 -45.49 8.37 -4.84
N GLY A 181 -44.87 8.02 -3.71
CA GLY A 181 -45.50 7.20 -2.68
C GLY A 181 -46.81 7.80 -2.16
N PHE A 182 -46.87 9.13 -2.02
CA PHE A 182 -48.10 9.81 -1.61
C PHE A 182 -49.22 9.83 -2.66
N ILE A 183 -48.89 9.75 -3.95
CA ILE A 183 -49.86 9.61 -5.04
C ILE A 183 -50.42 8.17 -5.05
N SER A 184 -49.56 7.16 -4.83
CA SER A 184 -49.96 5.74 -4.80
C SER A 184 -50.95 5.40 -3.68
N ILE A 185 -50.94 6.14 -2.56
CA ILE A 185 -51.87 5.96 -1.43
C ILE A 185 -53.27 6.56 -1.72
N GLY A 186 -53.58 6.98 -2.97
CA GLY A 186 -54.93 7.32 -3.40
C GLY A 186 -55.53 8.56 -2.70
N ALA A 187 -54.67 9.49 -2.28
CA ALA A 187 -55.08 10.59 -1.43
C ALA A 187 -55.90 11.68 -2.14
N LYS A 188 -56.89 12.23 -1.44
CA LYS A 188 -57.77 13.31 -1.94
C LYS A 188 -56.94 14.53 -2.41
N PRO A 189 -57.35 15.24 -3.47
CA PRO A 189 -56.60 16.40 -4.00
C PRO A 189 -56.46 17.57 -3.01
N GLY A 190 -57.35 17.66 -2.01
CA GLY A 190 -57.24 18.64 -0.92
C GLY A 190 -56.02 18.42 -0.01
N THR A 191 -55.60 17.16 0.19
CA THR A 191 -54.45 16.81 1.02
C THR A 191 -53.10 17.10 0.37
N LEU A 192 -53.02 17.24 -0.96
CA LEU A 192 -51.77 17.56 -1.66
C LEU A 192 -51.18 18.91 -1.22
N ARG A 193 -52.05 19.93 -1.03
CA ARG A 193 -51.64 21.26 -0.56
C ARG A 193 -51.11 21.24 0.87
N LEU A 194 -51.76 20.49 1.74
CA LEU A 194 -51.31 20.32 3.13
C LEU A 194 -49.95 19.60 3.18
N ARG A 195 -49.78 18.57 2.35
CA ARG A 195 -48.55 17.76 2.29
C ARG A 195 -47.36 18.52 1.72
N LEU A 196 -47.56 19.32 0.66
CA LEU A 196 -46.51 20.19 0.15
C LEU A 196 -46.04 21.19 1.21
N ARG A 197 -46.97 21.75 2.00
CA ARG A 197 -46.62 22.64 3.12
C ARG A 197 -45.83 21.90 4.19
N ILE A 198 -46.25 20.71 4.61
CA ILE A 198 -45.53 19.91 5.60
C ILE A 198 -44.11 19.59 5.10
N SER A 199 -43.97 19.17 3.84
CA SER A 199 -42.66 18.87 3.23
C SER A 199 -41.74 20.10 3.16
N LEU A 200 -42.26 21.26 2.78
CA LEU A 200 -41.51 22.52 2.77
C LEU A 200 -41.11 22.96 4.19
N LEU A 201 -42.01 22.83 5.17
CA LEU A 201 -41.72 23.14 6.57
C LEU A 201 -40.63 22.23 7.13
N LEU A 202 -40.71 20.92 6.86
CA LEU A 202 -39.72 19.94 7.34
C LEU A 202 -38.35 20.17 6.69
N CYS A 203 -38.33 20.45 5.38
CA CYS A 203 -37.11 20.77 4.65
C CYS A 203 -36.49 22.09 5.10
N GLY A 204 -37.32 23.10 5.38
CA GLY A 204 -36.88 24.39 5.93
C GLY A 204 -36.30 24.25 7.34
N ALA A 205 -36.97 23.49 8.22
CA ALA A 205 -36.49 23.20 9.57
C ALA A 205 -35.17 22.42 9.56
N LEU A 206 -35.07 21.36 8.75
CA LEU A 206 -33.83 20.60 8.59
C LEU A 206 -32.68 21.48 8.07
N SER A 207 -32.94 22.33 7.07
CA SER A 207 -31.91 23.23 6.53
C SER A 207 -31.42 24.23 7.57
N LEU A 208 -32.34 24.77 8.38
CA LEU A 208 -32.04 25.71 9.45
C LEU A 208 -31.23 25.04 10.58
N VAL A 209 -31.65 23.86 11.03
CA VAL A 209 -30.93 23.06 12.03
C VAL A 209 -29.55 22.69 11.51
N SER A 210 -29.42 22.19 10.28
CA SER A 210 -28.13 21.86 9.69
C SER A 210 -27.21 23.09 9.54
N GLY A 211 -27.75 24.25 9.18
CA GLY A 211 -26.99 25.50 9.09
C GLY A 211 -26.47 25.97 10.45
N LEU A 212 -27.30 25.90 11.49
CA LEU A 212 -26.92 26.22 12.87
C LEU A 212 -25.90 25.22 13.41
N LEU A 213 -26.12 23.92 13.22
CA LEU A 213 -25.20 22.87 13.65
C LEU A 213 -23.84 23.00 12.98
N LEU A 214 -23.81 23.25 11.67
CA LEU A 214 -22.55 23.48 10.95
C LEU A 214 -21.83 24.71 11.49
N HIS A 215 -22.55 25.80 11.78
CA HIS A 215 -21.97 26.99 12.37
C HIS A 215 -21.38 26.71 13.76
N THR A 216 -22.13 26.06 14.65
CA THR A 216 -21.66 25.71 16.00
C THR A 216 -20.51 24.72 15.96
N ALA A 217 -20.54 23.74 15.05
CA ALA A 217 -19.48 22.75 14.89
C ALA A 217 -18.18 23.43 14.44
N VAL A 218 -18.25 24.35 13.47
CA VAL A 218 -17.07 25.12 13.03
C VAL A 218 -16.45 25.85 14.22
N TYR A 219 -17.24 26.54 15.04
CA TYR A 219 -16.72 27.22 16.24
C TYR A 219 -16.12 26.26 17.26
N ALA A 220 -16.74 25.10 17.48
CA ALA A 220 -16.24 24.09 18.42
C ALA A 220 -14.89 23.49 17.98
N PHE A 221 -14.69 23.30 16.67
CA PHE A 221 -13.45 22.77 16.11
C PHE A 221 -12.45 23.86 15.68
N LEU A 222 -12.82 25.14 15.75
CA LEU A 222 -11.99 26.24 15.26
C LEU A 222 -10.68 26.34 16.04
N GLU A 223 -10.74 26.32 17.36
CA GLU A 223 -9.56 26.45 18.21
C GLU A 223 -8.51 25.35 17.95
N PRO A 224 -8.83 24.04 18.07
CA PRO A 224 -7.83 23.00 17.90
C PRO A 224 -7.23 22.96 16.48
N VAL A 225 -8.01 23.32 15.46
CA VAL A 225 -7.54 23.33 14.06
C VAL A 225 -6.72 24.58 13.75
N ALA A 226 -7.14 25.75 14.22
CA ALA A 226 -6.40 26.99 13.98
C ALA A 226 -5.03 26.99 14.67
N SER A 227 -4.91 26.35 15.83
CA SER A 227 -3.66 26.25 16.61
C SER A 227 -2.66 25.23 16.05
N SER A 228 -3.09 24.27 15.24
CA SER A 228 -2.21 23.24 14.68
C SER A 228 -1.53 23.67 13.38
N LEU A 229 -1.97 24.78 12.79
CA LEU A 229 -1.41 25.31 11.56
C LEU A 229 -0.20 26.22 11.85
N PRO A 230 0.85 26.20 11.02
CA PRO A 230 2.05 27.01 11.17
C PRO A 230 1.84 28.49 10.76
N LEU A 231 0.61 28.99 10.90
CA LEU A 231 0.21 30.36 10.58
C LEU A 231 -0.24 31.05 11.86
N GLU A 232 -0.22 32.39 11.86
CA GLU A 232 -0.80 33.16 12.96
C GLU A 232 -2.26 32.73 13.18
N ARG A 233 -2.59 32.41 14.44
CA ARG A 233 -3.89 31.86 14.85
C ARG A 233 -5.07 32.66 14.32
N ASP A 234 -4.96 33.99 14.36
CA ASP A 234 -6.04 34.88 13.94
C ASP A 234 -6.28 34.82 12.43
N VAL A 235 -5.22 34.58 11.65
CA VAL A 235 -5.28 34.44 10.19
C VAL A 235 -5.94 33.11 9.82
N SER A 236 -5.49 32.00 10.42
CA SER A 236 -6.03 30.68 10.14
C SER A 236 -7.50 30.55 10.56
N ALA A 237 -7.84 31.04 11.76
CA ALA A 237 -9.23 31.06 12.24
C ALA A 237 -10.14 31.92 11.36
N SER A 238 -9.68 33.11 10.97
CA SER A 238 -10.45 34.00 10.10
C SER A 238 -10.68 33.42 8.71
N TYR A 239 -9.68 32.74 8.15
CA TYR A 239 -9.78 32.07 6.86
C TYR A 239 -10.78 30.88 6.90
N ILE A 240 -10.68 30.02 7.91
CA ILE A 240 -11.59 28.87 8.10
C ILE A 240 -13.03 29.37 8.24
N LEU A 241 -13.23 30.36 9.11
CA LEU A 241 -14.57 30.93 9.31
C LEU A 241 -15.10 31.56 8.03
N ALA A 242 -14.29 32.30 7.28
CA ALA A 242 -14.71 32.92 6.03
C ALA A 242 -15.04 31.90 4.94
N SER A 243 -14.41 30.73 4.96
CA SER A 243 -14.69 29.64 4.02
C SER A 243 -16.05 29.01 4.27
N VAL A 244 -16.44 28.80 5.54
CA VAL A 244 -17.68 28.10 5.89
C VAL A 244 -18.88 29.04 6.11
N THR A 245 -18.62 30.33 6.40
CA THR A 245 -19.67 31.33 6.66
C THR A 245 -20.68 31.48 5.51
N PRO A 246 -20.27 31.53 4.22
CA PRO A 246 -21.22 31.60 3.11
C PRO A 246 -22.18 30.40 3.10
N ALA A 247 -21.66 29.18 3.25
CA ALA A 247 -22.46 27.96 3.26
C ALA A 247 -23.47 27.95 4.43
N THR A 248 -23.03 28.30 5.64
CA THR A 248 -23.90 28.36 6.83
C THR A 248 -25.00 29.41 6.68
N ARG A 249 -24.65 30.63 6.26
CA ARG A 249 -25.63 31.71 6.00
C ARG A 249 -26.66 31.30 4.96
N CYS A 250 -26.23 30.66 3.89
CA CYS A 250 -27.13 30.21 2.83
C CYS A 250 -28.06 29.08 3.28
N LEU A 251 -27.59 28.16 4.13
CA LEU A 251 -28.44 27.14 4.75
C LEU A 251 -29.50 27.76 5.68
N VAL A 252 -29.10 28.72 6.51
CA VAL A 252 -30.02 29.41 7.44
C VAL A 252 -31.03 30.26 6.67
N LEU A 253 -30.58 31.14 5.77
CA LEU A 253 -31.47 31.99 4.97
C LEU A 253 -32.37 31.16 4.05
N GLY A 254 -31.84 30.11 3.43
CA GLY A 254 -32.60 29.17 2.63
C GLY A 254 -33.66 28.43 3.46
N GLY A 255 -33.30 28.02 4.68
CA GLY A 255 -34.22 27.41 5.63
C GLY A 255 -35.37 28.36 6.03
N VAL A 256 -35.04 29.60 6.38
CA VAL A 256 -36.04 30.64 6.69
C VAL A 256 -36.95 30.91 5.49
N ALA A 257 -36.40 31.06 4.29
CA ALA A 257 -37.20 31.26 3.08
C ALA A 257 -38.15 30.08 2.81
N LEU A 258 -37.68 28.84 3.00
CA LEU A 258 -38.51 27.63 2.86
C LEU A 258 -39.60 27.53 3.94
N LEU A 259 -39.35 28.02 5.15
CA LEU A 259 -40.36 28.09 6.22
C LEU A 259 -41.43 29.14 5.93
N LEU A 260 -41.07 30.26 5.31
CA LEU A 260 -42.00 31.35 4.95
C LEU A 260 -42.82 31.04 3.68
N LEU A 261 -42.25 30.29 2.74
CA LEU A 261 -42.89 29.98 1.46
C LEU A 261 -44.29 29.32 1.58
N PRO A 262 -44.53 28.36 2.50
CA PRO A 262 -45.87 27.81 2.79
C PRO A 262 -46.91 28.88 3.14
N PHE A 263 -46.53 29.89 3.93
CA PHE A 263 -47.41 30.96 4.37
C PHE A 263 -47.70 31.93 3.21
N LEU A 264 -46.67 32.28 2.43
CA LEU A 264 -46.82 33.09 1.23
C LEU A 264 -47.74 32.41 0.21
N LEU A 265 -47.53 31.11 -0.02
CA LEU A 265 -48.36 30.30 -0.92
C LEU A 265 -49.81 30.22 -0.40
N HIS A 266 -50.01 30.07 0.91
CA HIS A 266 -51.34 30.10 1.51
C HIS A 266 -52.03 31.46 1.30
N TYR A 267 -51.30 32.55 1.53
CA TYR A 267 -51.79 33.92 1.37
C TYR A 267 -52.16 34.25 -0.09
N LEU A 268 -51.27 33.94 -1.05
CA LEU A 268 -51.52 34.14 -2.48
C LEU A 268 -52.72 33.33 -2.97
N LEU A 269 -52.81 32.05 -2.60
CA LEU A 269 -53.96 31.21 -2.96
C LEU A 269 -55.27 31.72 -2.35
N ARG A 270 -55.23 32.28 -1.13
CA ARG A 270 -56.39 32.90 -0.49
C ARG A 270 -56.81 34.17 -1.23
N LYS A 271 -55.86 35.03 -1.62
CA LYS A 271 -56.15 36.24 -2.41
C LYS A 271 -56.70 35.93 -3.79
N ILE A 272 -56.15 34.94 -4.51
CA ILE A 272 -56.69 34.49 -5.81
C ILE A 272 -58.14 34.01 -5.63
N LYS A 273 -58.43 33.25 -4.56
CA LYS A 273 -59.78 32.77 -4.28
C LYS A 273 -60.75 33.91 -3.93
N VAL A 274 -60.28 34.99 -3.32
CA VAL A 274 -61.08 36.19 -3.05
C VAL A 274 -61.26 37.05 -4.30
N PHE A 275 -60.25 37.13 -5.17
CA PHE A 275 -60.28 37.88 -6.43
C PHE A 275 -61.19 37.23 -7.49
N PHE A 276 -61.19 35.90 -7.56
CA PHE A 276 -62.08 35.13 -8.45
C PHE A 276 -63.40 34.69 -7.79
N GLY A 277 -63.56 34.89 -6.49
CA GLY A 277 -64.65 34.31 -5.71
C GLY A 277 -65.53 35.35 -5.01
N LYS A 278 -66.13 36.27 -5.77
CA LYS A 278 -67.32 37.03 -5.33
C LYS A 278 -68.23 37.42 -6.50
N LYS A 279 -68.78 36.44 -7.22
CA LYS A 279 -70.18 36.45 -7.68
C LYS A 279 -70.63 34.99 -7.87
N PRO A 280 -71.52 34.44 -7.03
CA PRO A 280 -72.29 33.28 -7.45
C PRO A 280 -73.25 33.78 -8.53
N MET A 281 -72.96 33.48 -9.79
CA MET A 281 -73.94 33.67 -10.86
C MET A 281 -75.10 32.70 -10.54
N PRO A 282 -76.33 33.18 -10.31
CA PRO A 282 -77.45 32.31 -10.00
C PRO A 282 -77.95 31.73 -11.32
N VAL A 283 -77.17 30.84 -11.93
CA VAL A 283 -77.68 30.06 -13.05
C VAL A 283 -78.19 28.75 -12.46
N LYS A 284 -79.51 28.59 -12.45
CA LYS A 284 -80.17 27.29 -12.28
C LYS A 284 -79.77 26.40 -13.47
N PHE A 285 -78.56 25.88 -13.47
CA PHE A 285 -78.10 24.92 -14.47
C PHE A 285 -78.54 23.53 -14.02
N LYS A 286 -79.66 23.06 -14.57
CA LYS A 286 -79.99 21.62 -14.59
C LYS A 286 -78.93 20.92 -15.44
N SER A 287 -77.88 20.35 -14.84
CA SER A 287 -77.07 19.39 -15.57
C SER A 287 -76.15 18.57 -14.64
N ALA A 288 -76.60 17.35 -14.32
CA ALA A 288 -75.72 16.28 -13.85
C ALA A 288 -74.61 15.95 -14.89
N THR A 289 -74.79 16.38 -16.14
CA THR A 289 -73.86 16.23 -17.25
C THR A 289 -72.63 17.14 -17.15
N PHE A 290 -72.74 18.39 -16.71
CA PHE A 290 -71.59 19.29 -16.58
C PHE A 290 -70.79 18.99 -15.32
N ALA A 291 -71.43 18.59 -14.21
CA ALA A 291 -70.72 18.06 -13.05
C ALA A 291 -69.93 16.80 -13.42
N ASN A 292 -70.52 15.87 -14.18
CA ASN A 292 -69.82 14.68 -14.67
C ASN A 292 -68.74 14.98 -15.73
N GLN A 293 -68.90 15.99 -16.57
CA GLN A 293 -67.87 16.45 -17.52
C GLN A 293 -66.72 17.15 -16.79
N PHE A 294 -67.00 18.00 -15.82
CA PHE A 294 -65.99 18.68 -15.01
C PHE A 294 -65.24 17.66 -14.14
N ILE A 295 -65.94 16.69 -13.56
CA ILE A 295 -65.34 15.56 -12.83
C ILE A 295 -64.50 14.69 -13.78
N ARG A 296 -64.94 14.37 -15.00
CA ARG A 296 -64.12 13.66 -16.00
C ARG A 296 -62.88 14.43 -16.43
N VAL A 297 -62.99 15.74 -16.68
CA VAL A 297 -61.85 16.60 -17.02
C VAL A 297 -60.91 16.75 -15.82
N PHE A 298 -61.43 16.80 -14.60
CA PHE A 298 -60.64 16.88 -13.37
C PHE A 298 -59.92 15.55 -13.04
N PHE A 299 -60.59 14.40 -13.23
CA PHE A 299 -59.96 13.07 -13.15
C PHE A 299 -58.99 12.84 -14.31
N SER A 300 -59.27 13.36 -15.50
CA SER A 300 -58.34 13.37 -16.65
C SER A 300 -57.09 14.20 -16.32
N MET A 301 -57.25 15.39 -15.75
CA MET A 301 -56.14 16.23 -15.27
C MET A 301 -55.37 15.60 -14.11
N ALA A 302 -56.04 14.81 -13.24
CA ALA A 302 -55.37 14.04 -12.21
C ALA A 302 -54.54 12.89 -12.79
N LYS A 303 -55.06 12.17 -13.80
CA LYS A 303 -54.31 11.15 -14.55
C LYS A 303 -53.12 11.76 -15.30
N ILE A 304 -53.32 12.88 -16.00
CA ILE A 304 -52.24 13.61 -16.71
C ILE A 304 -51.17 14.08 -15.73
N ARG A 305 -51.56 14.62 -14.56
CA ARG A 305 -50.62 15.00 -13.50
C ARG A 305 -49.84 13.79 -12.99
N SER A 306 -50.51 12.68 -12.68
CA SER A 306 -49.87 11.45 -12.22
C SER A 306 -48.86 10.93 -13.26
N ILE A 307 -49.27 10.87 -14.54
CA ILE A 307 -48.40 10.49 -15.66
C ILE A 307 -47.19 11.42 -15.75
N LEU A 308 -47.38 12.73 -15.64
CA LEU A 308 -46.28 13.71 -15.68
C LEU A 308 -45.31 13.52 -14.49
N THR A 309 -45.80 13.28 -13.28
CA THR A 309 -44.93 12.95 -12.13
C THR A 309 -44.19 11.64 -12.31
N ILE A 310 -44.82 10.62 -12.89
CA ILE A 310 -44.18 9.33 -13.19
C ILE A 310 -43.08 9.52 -14.24
N ILE A 311 -43.33 10.32 -15.29
CA ILE A 311 -42.33 10.65 -16.31
C ILE A 311 -41.16 11.44 -15.68
N LEU A 312 -41.45 12.44 -14.86
CA LEU A 312 -40.42 13.19 -14.11
C LEU A 312 -39.61 12.29 -13.20
N PHE A 313 -40.27 11.39 -12.48
CA PHE A 313 -39.62 10.41 -11.61
C PHE A 313 -38.72 9.46 -12.40
N LEU A 314 -39.21 8.94 -13.54
CA LEU A 314 -38.44 8.06 -14.43
C LEU A 314 -37.24 8.79 -15.03
N LEU A 315 -37.40 10.03 -15.50
CA LEU A 315 -36.31 10.87 -16.00
C LEU A 315 -35.27 11.13 -14.91
N THR A 316 -35.70 11.39 -13.67
CA THR A 316 -34.75 11.53 -12.54
C THR A 316 -34.07 10.23 -12.15
N LEU A 317 -34.76 9.09 -12.25
CA LEU A 317 -34.18 7.76 -12.05
C LEU A 317 -33.13 7.43 -13.11
N ILE A 318 -33.41 7.73 -14.37
CA ILE A 318 -32.44 7.58 -15.47
C ILE A 318 -31.24 8.48 -15.22
N LYS A 319 -31.46 9.77 -14.91
CA LYS A 319 -30.37 10.71 -14.59
C LYS A 319 -29.57 10.24 -13.38
N PHE A 320 -30.23 9.70 -12.37
CA PHE A 320 -29.59 9.11 -11.20
C PHE A 320 -28.78 7.88 -11.55
N GLY A 321 -29.31 6.94 -12.32
CA GLY A 321 -28.59 5.77 -12.80
C GLY A 321 -27.36 6.14 -13.62
N LEU A 322 -27.48 7.11 -14.54
CA LEU A 322 -26.33 7.65 -15.28
C LEU A 322 -25.30 8.32 -14.37
N THR A 323 -25.75 9.03 -13.34
CA THR A 323 -24.87 9.72 -12.39
C THR A 323 -24.17 8.73 -11.46
N VAL A 324 -24.86 7.70 -10.98
CA VAL A 324 -24.30 6.60 -10.19
C VAL A 324 -23.33 5.78 -11.03
N TYR A 325 -23.65 5.52 -12.30
CA TYR A 325 -22.73 4.86 -13.23
C TYR A 325 -21.46 5.71 -13.45
N ALA A 326 -21.60 7.02 -13.66
CA ALA A 326 -20.46 7.93 -13.78
C ALA A 326 -19.64 8.00 -12.48
N ALA A 327 -20.30 8.02 -11.32
CA ALA A 327 -19.66 7.98 -10.00
C ALA A 327 -18.92 6.64 -9.80
N GLY A 328 -19.55 5.52 -10.12
CA GLY A 328 -18.95 4.19 -10.05
C GLY A 328 -17.75 4.07 -10.97
N LYS A 329 -17.82 4.64 -12.18
CA LYS A 329 -16.68 4.73 -13.09
C LYS A 329 -15.55 5.60 -12.51
N SER A 330 -15.84 6.76 -11.93
CA SER A 330 -14.85 7.61 -11.24
C SER A 330 -14.20 6.88 -10.05
N ILE A 331 -14.97 6.07 -9.32
CA ILE A 331 -14.46 5.25 -8.21
C ILE A 331 -13.55 4.12 -8.70
N THR A 332 -13.88 3.45 -9.82
CA THR A 332 -13.09 2.32 -10.35
C THR A 332 -11.94 2.74 -11.25
N SER A 333 -12.01 3.87 -11.94
CA SER A 333 -10.95 4.38 -12.81
C SER A 333 -9.98 5.32 -12.11
N GLY A 334 -10.20 5.66 -10.84
CA GLY A 334 -9.36 6.54 -10.05
C GLY A 334 -8.93 5.91 -8.72
N ASN A 335 -8.04 6.58 -7.98
CA ASN A 335 -7.50 6.12 -6.69
C ASN A 335 -8.55 6.12 -5.55
N LEU A 336 -9.83 6.38 -5.84
CA LEU A 336 -10.91 6.46 -4.85
C LEU A 336 -11.25 5.09 -4.24
N SER A 337 -11.16 4.01 -5.02
CA SER A 337 -11.30 2.65 -4.48
C SER A 337 -10.27 2.37 -3.38
N ASP A 338 -9.01 2.76 -3.62
CA ASP A 338 -7.93 2.62 -2.64
C ASP A 338 -8.15 3.51 -1.41
N ILE A 339 -8.69 4.72 -1.59
CA ILE A 339 -9.05 5.62 -0.49
C ILE A 339 -10.15 5.01 0.38
N VAL A 340 -11.22 4.47 -0.22
CA VAL A 340 -12.31 3.82 0.52
C VAL A 340 -11.80 2.57 1.23
N HIS A 341 -10.95 1.78 0.58
CA HIS A 341 -10.33 0.61 1.19
C HIS A 341 -9.43 0.99 2.37
N LYS A 342 -8.56 2.01 2.23
CA LYS A 342 -7.72 2.53 3.32
C LYS A 342 -8.53 3.08 4.49
N LEU A 343 -9.64 3.77 4.23
CA LEU A 343 -10.52 4.31 5.28
C LEU A 343 -11.35 3.23 5.98
N ALA A 344 -11.84 2.23 5.25
CA ALA A 344 -12.64 1.13 5.79
C ALA A 344 -11.81 0.13 6.61
N TYR A 345 -10.53 -0.04 6.26
CA TYR A 345 -9.61 -1.00 6.87
C TYR A 345 -8.45 -0.34 7.62
N LYS A 346 -8.67 0.88 8.13
CA LYS A 346 -7.64 1.71 8.79
C LYS A 346 -6.94 1.00 9.98
N ASP A 347 -7.57 -0.03 10.55
CA ASP A 347 -7.03 -0.80 11.68
C ASP A 347 -6.17 -2.02 11.27
N THR A 348 -6.26 -2.53 10.05
CA THR A 348 -5.55 -3.77 9.63
C THR A 348 -4.29 -3.52 8.80
N GLN A 349 -4.10 -2.32 8.27
CA GLN A 349 -2.85 -1.89 7.65
C GLN A 349 -2.29 -0.69 8.38
N LYS A 350 -1.84 -0.91 9.63
CA LYS A 350 -0.66 -0.19 10.11
C LYS A 350 0.51 -0.65 9.24
N ILE A 351 0.57 -0.15 8.01
CA ILE A 351 1.86 -0.02 7.34
C ILE A 351 2.62 0.92 8.27
N ARG A 352 3.39 0.34 9.19
CA ARG A 352 4.52 1.02 9.79
C ARG A 352 5.46 1.27 8.63
N VAL A 353 5.17 2.31 7.85
CA VAL A 353 6.26 3.09 7.29
C VAL A 353 6.90 3.66 8.53
N ILE A 354 7.99 3.04 8.94
CA ILE A 354 8.89 3.64 9.91
C ILE A 354 9.39 4.87 9.15
N PRO A 355 8.99 6.11 9.51
CA PRO A 355 9.69 7.26 9.01
C PRO A 355 11.18 7.00 9.20
N ALA A 356 11.99 7.33 8.20
CA ALA A 356 13.40 7.60 8.43
C ALA A 356 13.50 8.88 9.26
N GLU A 357 12.93 8.89 10.48
CA GLU A 357 12.99 10.00 11.44
C GLU A 357 14.41 10.19 11.99
N ASN A 358 15.30 9.25 11.67
CA ASN A 358 16.71 9.50 11.46
C ASN A 358 17.11 8.74 10.20
N SER A 359 17.91 9.35 9.33
CA SER A 359 18.47 8.76 8.10
C SER A 359 19.51 7.67 8.40
N THR A 360 19.13 6.72 9.25
CA THR A 360 19.98 5.66 9.76
C THR A 360 19.17 4.37 9.80
N ILE A 361 18.80 3.88 8.62
CA ILE A 361 18.34 2.50 8.47
C ILE A 361 19.55 1.63 8.79
N TYR A 362 19.49 0.90 9.90
CA TYR A 362 20.47 -0.12 10.25
C TYR A 362 19.92 -1.45 9.74
N ALA A 363 20.20 -1.76 8.48
CA ALA A 363 19.83 -3.03 7.89
C ALA A 363 20.96 -4.03 8.09
N PHE A 364 20.62 -5.21 8.59
CA PHE A 364 21.48 -6.37 8.60
C PHE A 364 21.09 -7.26 7.41
N SER A 365 22.05 -7.57 6.55
CA SER A 365 21.86 -8.56 5.49
C SER A 365 22.84 -9.70 5.68
N LEU A 366 22.31 -10.90 5.88
CA LEU A 366 23.10 -12.12 5.97
C LEU A 366 23.02 -12.85 4.64
N ARG A 367 24.15 -12.98 3.98
CA ARG A 367 24.31 -13.83 2.80
C ARG A 367 24.96 -15.12 3.23
N VAL A 368 24.34 -16.24 2.91
CA VAL A 368 24.91 -17.55 3.18
C VAL A 368 25.23 -18.17 1.83
N VAL A 369 26.50 -18.51 1.62
CA VAL A 369 27.01 -19.01 0.35
C VAL A 369 27.82 -20.27 0.57
N GLU A 370 27.75 -21.19 -0.38
CA GLU A 370 28.62 -22.36 -0.39
C GLU A 370 30.06 -21.95 -0.75
N ARG A 371 31.04 -22.41 0.02
CA ARG A 371 32.45 -21.99 -0.13
C ARG A 371 33.03 -22.36 -1.50
N GLU A 372 32.73 -23.54 -2.02
CA GLU A 372 33.35 -24.06 -3.25
C GLU A 372 32.70 -23.48 -4.52
N THR A 373 31.37 -23.43 -4.57
CA THR A 373 30.64 -22.98 -5.76
C THR A 373 30.36 -21.47 -5.76
N GLY A 374 30.38 -20.83 -4.59
CA GLY A 374 29.97 -19.44 -4.41
C GLY A 374 28.47 -19.21 -4.57
N LEU A 375 27.67 -20.27 -4.71
CA LEU A 375 26.23 -20.20 -4.88
C LEU A 375 25.53 -19.90 -3.54
N PRO A 376 24.39 -19.17 -3.56
CA PRO A 376 23.63 -18.89 -2.35
C PRO A 376 22.96 -20.15 -1.81
N VAL A 377 23.03 -20.34 -0.48
CA VAL A 377 22.34 -21.43 0.23
C VAL A 377 21.02 -20.88 0.79
N THR A 378 19.91 -21.38 0.27
CA THR A 378 18.55 -20.91 0.60
C THR A 378 17.88 -21.81 1.65
N GLY A 379 16.85 -21.29 2.32
CA GLY A 379 16.06 -22.07 3.28
C GLY A 379 16.68 -22.21 4.68
N ILE A 380 17.81 -21.57 4.97
CA ILE A 380 18.40 -21.58 6.32
C ILE A 380 17.67 -20.56 7.20
N GLU A 381 17.16 -21.01 8.33
CA GLU A 381 16.52 -20.15 9.32
C GLU A 381 17.55 -19.55 10.28
N VAL A 382 17.44 -18.24 10.49
CA VAL A 382 18.32 -17.49 11.38
C VAL A 382 17.52 -16.63 12.35
N GLN A 383 18.05 -16.52 13.56
CA GLN A 383 17.53 -15.69 14.63
C GLN A 383 18.55 -14.61 14.97
N VAL A 384 18.09 -13.37 15.05
CA VAL A 384 18.90 -12.22 15.45
C VAL A 384 18.29 -11.59 16.69
N ALA A 385 19.01 -11.65 17.80
CA ALA A 385 18.58 -11.10 19.07
C ALA A 385 19.62 -10.14 19.65
N GLY A 386 19.18 -9.03 20.24
CA GLY A 386 20.08 -8.04 20.83
C GLY A 386 19.36 -6.83 21.39
N GLU A 387 20.13 -5.98 22.07
CA GLU A 387 19.66 -4.70 22.60
C GLU A 387 20.21 -3.57 21.72
N SER A 388 19.37 -2.60 21.40
CA SER A 388 19.88 -1.39 20.76
C SER A 388 20.61 -0.50 21.77
N TRP A 389 21.42 0.42 21.28
CA TRP A 389 22.03 1.45 22.12
C TRP A 389 21.04 2.55 22.53
N GLU A 390 19.81 2.51 22.00
CA GLU A 390 18.69 3.32 22.46
C GLU A 390 18.06 2.60 23.67
N LYS A 391 17.79 3.33 24.76
CA LYS A 391 17.26 2.73 26.00
C LYS A 391 15.96 1.93 25.76
N ASP A 392 15.87 0.78 26.44
CA ASP A 392 14.67 -0.07 26.56
C ASP A 392 14.14 -0.66 25.24
N ARG A 393 15.02 -0.94 24.28
CA ARG A 393 14.62 -1.48 22.96
C ARG A 393 15.38 -2.77 22.62
N PHE A 394 14.69 -3.89 22.79
CA PHE A 394 15.17 -5.23 22.46
C PHE A 394 14.60 -5.71 21.12
N PHE A 395 15.43 -6.45 20.39
CA PHE A 395 15.08 -7.08 19.12
C PHE A 395 15.23 -8.60 19.24
N ASN A 396 14.30 -9.33 18.62
CA ASN A 396 14.34 -10.78 18.49
C ASN A 396 13.65 -11.16 17.17
N GLU A 397 14.37 -10.95 16.08
CA GLU A 397 13.86 -11.11 14.73
C GLU A 397 14.30 -12.45 14.14
N GLN A 398 13.50 -13.00 13.24
CA GLN A 398 13.81 -14.23 12.51
C GLN A 398 13.76 -13.97 11.01
N GLY A 399 14.61 -14.66 10.26
CA GLY A 399 14.65 -14.58 8.81
C GLY A 399 15.05 -15.91 8.19
N THR A 400 14.63 -16.12 6.95
CA THR A 400 15.04 -17.27 6.14
C THR A 400 15.89 -16.78 4.99
N THR A 401 16.97 -17.49 4.65
CA THR A 401 17.84 -17.13 3.52
C THR A 401 17.17 -17.43 2.17
N ASN A 402 17.32 -16.50 1.22
CA ASN A 402 16.92 -16.67 -0.18
C ASN A 402 18.13 -16.40 -1.09
N GLU A 403 17.93 -16.33 -2.41
CA GLU A 403 19.00 -16.12 -3.40
C GLU A 403 19.82 -14.84 -3.16
N ASP A 404 19.21 -13.79 -2.59
CA ASP A 404 19.86 -12.51 -2.28
C ASP A 404 20.40 -12.43 -0.83
N GLY A 405 20.13 -13.46 -0.02
CA GLY A 405 20.34 -13.51 1.43
C GLY A 405 19.13 -13.04 2.23
N THR A 406 19.20 -13.14 3.57
CA THR A 406 18.12 -12.62 4.42
C THR A 406 18.41 -11.17 4.83
N LYS A 407 17.38 -10.33 4.89
CA LYS A 407 17.50 -8.91 5.25
C LYS A 407 16.57 -8.57 6.40
N LEU A 408 17.14 -8.08 7.49
CA LEU A 408 16.44 -7.67 8.70
C LEU A 408 16.71 -6.20 8.99
N ILE A 409 15.69 -5.48 9.45
CA ILE A 409 15.82 -4.07 9.84
C ILE A 409 15.90 -4.01 11.35
N LEU A 410 17.01 -3.47 11.85
CA LEU A 410 17.32 -3.37 13.28
C LEU A 410 17.56 -1.90 13.65
N ALA A 411 18.14 -1.67 14.83
CA ALA A 411 18.61 -0.36 15.29
C ALA A 411 20.13 -0.37 15.47
N LYS A 412 20.71 0.81 15.77
CA LYS A 412 22.10 0.92 16.21
C LYS A 412 22.30 0.07 17.46
N GLY A 413 23.22 -0.88 17.45
CA GLY A 413 23.30 -1.83 18.56
C GLY A 413 24.26 -2.98 18.35
N THR A 414 24.31 -3.85 19.34
CA THR A 414 25.08 -5.10 19.32
C THR A 414 24.10 -6.26 19.30
N PHE A 415 24.21 -7.11 18.30
CA PHE A 415 23.28 -8.20 18.05
C PHE A 415 24.01 -9.53 17.96
N ARG A 416 23.32 -10.60 18.33
CA ARG A 416 23.77 -11.99 18.19
C ARG A 416 22.96 -12.65 17.08
N CYS A 417 23.66 -13.18 16.08
CA CYS A 417 23.08 -14.01 15.03
C CYS A 417 23.28 -15.49 15.39
N SER A 418 22.22 -16.28 15.36
CA SER A 418 22.25 -17.73 15.54
C SER A 418 21.45 -18.43 14.43
N PHE A 419 21.86 -19.65 14.10
CA PHE A 419 21.21 -20.49 13.10
C PHE A 419 20.24 -21.45 13.81
N ILE A 420 19.00 -21.52 13.34
CA ILE A 420 17.97 -22.42 13.87
C ILE A 420 18.05 -23.72 13.06
N GLN A 421 18.13 -24.86 13.75
CA GLN A 421 18.26 -26.17 13.10
C GLN A 421 16.97 -26.55 12.34
N ASN A 422 17.10 -26.88 11.06
CA ASN A 422 16.01 -27.27 10.16
C ASN A 422 16.51 -28.28 9.11
N GLU A 423 15.61 -28.78 8.25
CA GLU A 423 15.94 -29.79 7.21
C GLU A 423 17.00 -29.29 6.21
N ALA A 424 17.04 -27.99 5.90
CA ALA A 424 18.01 -27.39 4.98
C ALA A 424 19.46 -27.39 5.53
N ILE A 425 19.66 -27.70 6.80
CA ILE A 425 20.96 -27.67 7.50
C ILE A 425 21.68 -29.03 7.47
N GLU A 426 21.00 -30.11 7.04
CA GLU A 426 21.59 -31.45 7.06
C GLU A 426 22.83 -31.57 6.16
N GLU A 427 22.87 -30.82 5.06
CA GLU A 427 23.93 -30.86 4.05
C GLU A 427 25.17 -29.99 4.36
N PHE A 428 25.16 -29.15 5.40
CA PHE A 428 26.22 -28.15 5.62
C PHE A 428 26.71 -28.10 7.08
N TYR A 429 27.98 -27.76 7.28
CA TYR A 429 28.51 -27.46 8.62
C TYR A 429 28.08 -26.05 9.04
N MET A 430 27.23 -25.96 10.07
CA MET A 430 26.78 -24.66 10.59
C MET A 430 27.85 -24.02 11.48
N PRO A 431 28.10 -22.71 11.32
CA PRO A 431 28.99 -21.99 12.21
C PRO A 431 28.33 -21.77 13.59
N SER A 432 29.18 -21.55 14.59
CA SER A 432 28.71 -21.10 15.91
C SER A 432 28.04 -19.73 15.82
N PRO A 433 27.04 -19.44 16.68
CA PRO A 433 26.46 -18.10 16.79
C PRO A 433 27.52 -17.03 16.99
N PHE A 434 27.37 -15.90 16.32
CA PHE A 434 28.34 -14.81 16.37
C PHE A 434 27.67 -13.47 16.66
N TYR A 435 28.47 -12.52 17.14
CA TYR A 435 28.02 -11.17 17.44
C TYR A 435 28.44 -10.20 16.35
N PHE A 436 27.61 -9.20 16.09
CA PHE A 436 27.93 -8.10 15.18
C PHE A 436 27.39 -6.78 15.73
N GLU A 437 28.00 -5.68 15.28
CA GLU A 437 27.65 -4.33 15.73
C GLU A 437 27.20 -3.49 14.54
N LEU A 438 26.06 -2.82 14.67
CA LEU A 438 25.56 -1.87 13.70
C LEU A 438 25.89 -0.46 14.20
N LYS A 439 27.03 0.09 13.72
CA LYS A 439 27.56 1.40 14.15
C LYS A 439 27.13 2.56 13.27
N GLU A 440 26.92 2.30 11.98
CA GLU A 440 26.64 3.31 10.96
C GLU A 440 25.35 2.99 10.21
N SER A 441 24.69 4.04 9.71
CA SER A 441 23.60 3.96 8.73
C SER A 441 23.99 3.11 7.54
N GLY A 442 23.10 2.22 7.12
CA GLY A 442 23.21 1.50 5.86
C GLY A 442 22.88 0.03 6.02
N THR A 443 23.20 -0.74 4.98
CA THR A 443 23.11 -2.19 5.03
C THR A 443 24.48 -2.76 5.38
N THR A 444 24.63 -3.31 6.58
CA THR A 444 25.78 -4.14 6.92
C THR A 444 25.53 -5.52 6.35
N ILE A 445 26.37 -5.92 5.40
CA ILE A 445 26.31 -7.23 4.76
C ILE A 445 27.35 -8.13 5.42
N ILE A 446 26.90 -9.24 6.01
CA ILE A 446 27.78 -10.31 6.48
C ILE A 446 27.58 -11.50 5.57
N THR A 447 28.68 -11.96 4.96
CA THR A 447 28.67 -13.17 4.16
C THR A 447 29.26 -14.31 4.98
N VAL A 448 28.47 -15.36 5.18
CA VAL A 448 28.87 -16.60 5.83
C VAL A 448 29.10 -17.65 4.76
N TYR A 449 30.32 -18.18 4.74
CA TYR A 449 30.71 -19.26 3.85
C TYR A 449 30.48 -20.59 4.57
N LEU A 450 29.64 -21.44 4.01
CA LEU A 450 29.37 -22.78 4.52
C LEU A 450 30.18 -23.81 3.74
N ASP A 451 30.71 -24.78 4.48
CA ASP A 451 31.31 -25.97 3.92
C ASP A 451 30.23 -27.05 3.83
N ARG A 452 30.04 -27.59 2.63
CA ARG A 452 29.14 -28.71 2.42
C ARG A 452 29.69 -29.93 3.15
N LYS A 453 28.82 -30.67 3.84
CA LYS A 453 29.15 -32.00 4.33
C LYS A 453 29.29 -32.90 3.12
N VAL A 454 30.53 -33.07 2.67
CA VAL A 454 30.81 -33.89 1.52
C VAL A 454 30.70 -35.35 1.92
N ASN A 455 29.57 -35.99 1.61
CA ASN A 455 29.44 -37.43 1.72
C ASN A 455 30.14 -38.05 0.49
N LYS A 456 31.47 -38.19 0.57
CA LYS A 456 32.26 -38.84 -0.49
C LYS A 456 32.29 -40.36 -0.22
N PRO A 457 32.19 -41.20 -1.26
CA PRO A 457 32.19 -42.64 -1.05
C PRO A 457 33.52 -43.12 -0.49
N GLY A 458 33.45 -44.06 0.45
CA GLY A 458 34.59 -44.87 0.90
C GLY A 458 34.91 -45.98 -0.11
N ILE A 459 36.06 -46.62 0.09
CA ILE A 459 36.48 -47.78 -0.69
C ILE A 459 36.48 -49.00 0.24
N ILE A 460 35.76 -50.04 -0.15
CA ILE A 460 35.84 -51.36 0.49
C ILE A 460 36.71 -52.24 -0.41
N GLU A 461 37.82 -52.72 0.13
CA GLU A 461 38.68 -53.71 -0.53
C GLU A 461 38.50 -55.06 0.14
N LEU A 462 38.15 -56.09 -0.63
CA LEU A 462 38.12 -57.46 -0.15
C LEU A 462 39.27 -58.23 -0.77
N GLU A 463 40.16 -58.76 0.06
CA GLU A 463 41.20 -59.70 -0.32
C GLU A 463 40.74 -61.12 0.00
N VAL A 464 40.75 -61.98 -1.00
CA VAL A 464 40.31 -63.38 -0.90
C VAL A 464 41.52 -64.28 -1.14
N LEU A 465 41.88 -65.04 -0.11
CA LEU A 465 43.02 -65.94 -0.10
C LEU A 465 42.55 -67.39 0.12
N ASP A 466 43.35 -68.37 -0.28
CA ASP A 466 43.17 -69.77 0.10
C ASP A 466 43.77 -70.08 1.49
N GLY A 467 43.63 -71.34 1.93
CA GLY A 467 44.19 -71.80 3.21
C GLY A 467 45.72 -71.80 3.27
N ASP A 468 46.41 -71.63 2.15
CA ASP A 468 47.86 -71.52 2.02
C ASP A 468 48.30 -70.04 1.79
N TYR A 469 47.38 -69.09 1.95
CA TYR A 469 47.55 -67.64 1.74
C TYR A 469 47.85 -67.22 0.29
N ASN A 470 47.50 -68.03 -0.70
CA ASN A 470 47.59 -67.64 -2.11
C ASN A 470 46.31 -66.88 -2.53
N PRO A 471 46.42 -65.86 -3.39
CA PRO A 471 45.27 -65.12 -3.89
C PRO A 471 44.35 -65.96 -4.76
N ILE A 472 43.04 -65.78 -4.61
CA ILE A 472 42.01 -66.42 -5.42
C ILE A 472 41.48 -65.41 -6.46
N GLU A 473 41.87 -65.59 -7.72
CA GLU A 473 41.38 -64.78 -8.85
C GLU A 473 40.01 -65.26 -9.35
N GLY A 474 39.13 -64.33 -9.72
CA GLY A 474 37.84 -64.63 -10.36
C GLY A 474 36.68 -64.95 -9.41
N ALA A 475 36.84 -64.74 -8.10
CA ALA A 475 35.75 -64.89 -7.14
C ALA A 475 34.75 -63.72 -7.28
N ILE A 476 33.45 -64.02 -7.37
CA ILE A 476 32.40 -63.01 -7.51
C ILE A 476 31.84 -62.67 -6.12
N ILE A 477 31.90 -61.40 -5.74
CA ILE A 477 31.42 -60.89 -4.45
C ILE A 477 30.23 -59.95 -4.69
N LYS A 478 29.24 -60.06 -3.82
CA LYS A 478 28.00 -59.29 -3.84
C LYS A 478 27.86 -58.50 -2.54
N LEU A 479 27.52 -57.21 -2.64
CA LEU A 479 27.12 -56.36 -1.51
C LEU A 479 25.64 -56.02 -1.59
N ASN A 480 24.90 -56.24 -0.49
CA ASN A 480 23.52 -55.79 -0.32
C ASN A 480 23.51 -54.53 0.57
N GLY A 481 22.95 -53.43 0.07
CA GLY A 481 22.81 -52.17 0.80
C GLY A 481 21.54 -52.10 1.64
N SER A 482 21.65 -51.53 2.84
CA SER A 482 20.52 -51.10 3.69
C SER A 482 20.63 -49.61 4.01
N THR A 483 20.84 -48.77 2.99
CA THR A 483 20.80 -47.31 3.13
C THR A 483 19.51 -46.73 2.55
N LEU A 484 19.03 -45.61 3.11
CA LEU A 484 17.80 -44.89 2.71
C LEU A 484 17.70 -44.60 1.19
N GLU A 485 18.81 -44.54 0.47
CA GLU A 485 18.86 -44.22 -0.96
C GLU A 485 18.98 -45.45 -1.89
N SER A 486 19.17 -46.66 -1.36
CA SER A 486 19.43 -47.86 -2.18
C SER A 486 18.92 -49.16 -1.54
N GLU A 487 17.71 -49.14 -0.98
CA GLU A 487 17.00 -50.37 -0.61
C GLU A 487 16.83 -51.27 -1.87
N GLY A 488 17.44 -52.45 -1.83
CA GLY A 488 17.23 -53.50 -2.84
C GLY A 488 18.20 -53.53 -4.03
N GLN A 489 19.26 -52.70 -4.04
CA GLN A 489 20.27 -52.75 -5.10
C GLN A 489 21.48 -53.59 -4.68
N ALA A 490 21.80 -54.63 -5.46
CA ALA A 490 22.98 -55.49 -5.24
C ALA A 490 24.16 -55.02 -6.10
N PHE A 491 25.33 -54.87 -5.49
CA PHE A 491 26.57 -54.45 -6.16
C PHE A 491 27.51 -55.64 -6.29
N TYR A 492 28.16 -55.80 -7.45
CA TYR A 492 29.05 -56.93 -7.71
C TYR A 492 30.47 -56.46 -8.03
N SER A 493 31.46 -57.20 -7.54
CA SER A 493 32.88 -57.02 -7.88
C SER A 493 33.54 -58.39 -7.97
N VAL A 494 34.59 -58.49 -8.79
CA VAL A 494 35.30 -59.76 -9.05
C VAL A 494 36.76 -59.61 -8.63
N THR A 495 37.31 -60.61 -7.97
CA THR A 495 38.72 -60.58 -7.54
C THR A 495 39.67 -60.64 -8.73
N ASN A 496 40.70 -59.79 -8.70
CA ASN A 496 41.77 -59.76 -9.70
C ASN A 496 42.85 -60.84 -9.42
N ALA A 497 43.94 -60.82 -10.19
CA ALA A 497 45.08 -61.74 -10.02
C ALA A 497 45.74 -61.69 -8.63
N ASP A 498 45.60 -60.58 -7.90
CA ASP A 498 46.07 -60.42 -6.52
C ASP A 498 45.01 -60.84 -5.48
N GLY A 499 43.87 -61.41 -5.92
CA GLY A 499 42.78 -61.84 -5.06
C GLY A 499 41.93 -60.69 -4.51
N ILE A 500 42.03 -59.48 -5.08
CA ILE A 500 41.40 -58.27 -4.56
C ILE A 500 40.17 -57.88 -5.38
N ALA A 501 39.05 -57.65 -4.70
CA ALA A 501 37.86 -57.02 -5.24
C ALA A 501 37.63 -55.66 -4.56
N VAL A 502 37.15 -54.68 -5.31
CA VAL A 502 37.00 -53.29 -4.84
C VAL A 502 35.57 -52.80 -5.05
N PHE A 503 35.02 -52.12 -4.04
CA PHE A 503 33.73 -51.44 -4.09
C PHE A 503 33.89 -49.98 -3.69
N ARG A 504 33.16 -49.09 -4.35
CA ARG A 504 33.11 -47.66 -4.02
C ARG A 504 31.70 -47.32 -3.53
N MET A 505 31.55 -47.18 -2.22
CA MET A 505 30.24 -47.16 -1.54
C MET A 505 30.09 -45.92 -0.67
N MET A 506 28.86 -45.42 -0.52
CA MET A 506 28.59 -44.34 0.46
C MET A 506 28.86 -44.80 1.89
N GLU A 507 29.00 -43.87 2.82
CA GLU A 507 29.24 -44.20 4.22
C GLU A 507 28.07 -45.03 4.78
N GLY A 508 28.37 -46.19 5.38
CA GLY A 508 27.36 -47.11 5.88
C GLY A 508 27.83 -48.56 6.01
N VAL A 509 26.93 -49.40 6.49
CA VAL A 509 27.16 -50.85 6.69
C VAL A 509 26.45 -51.65 5.60
N TYR A 510 27.19 -52.56 4.98
CA TYR A 510 26.75 -53.39 3.85
C TYR A 510 26.91 -54.87 4.21
N GLU A 511 25.97 -55.71 3.76
CA GLU A 511 26.07 -57.16 3.91
C GLU A 511 26.81 -57.75 2.70
N LEU A 512 27.88 -58.50 2.96
CA LEU A 512 28.74 -59.13 1.97
C LEU A 512 28.41 -60.61 1.80
N GLU A 513 28.22 -61.05 0.56
CA GLU A 513 27.89 -62.43 0.17
C GLU A 513 28.78 -62.88 -1.00
N PHE A 514 29.22 -64.14 -1.01
CA PHE A 514 29.90 -64.74 -2.16
C PHE A 514 28.88 -65.31 -3.14
N ALA A 515 28.94 -64.90 -4.41
CA ALA A 515 28.12 -65.49 -5.46
C ALA A 515 28.79 -66.76 -6.04
N ALA A 516 27.99 -67.61 -6.68
CA ALA A 516 28.51 -68.83 -7.30
C ALA A 516 29.46 -68.48 -8.48
N SER A 517 30.70 -68.97 -8.41
CA SER A 517 31.71 -68.82 -9.46
C SER A 517 32.66 -70.02 -9.48
N GLU A 518 33.20 -70.35 -10.66
CA GLU A 518 34.15 -71.47 -10.82
C GLU A 518 35.37 -71.35 -9.87
N ALA A 519 35.82 -70.12 -9.63
CA ALA A 519 36.95 -69.80 -8.75
C ALA A 519 36.78 -70.24 -7.28
N VAL A 520 35.54 -70.39 -6.78
CA VAL A 520 35.28 -70.68 -5.36
C VAL A 520 34.57 -72.02 -5.12
N ASN A 521 34.29 -72.79 -6.17
CA ASN A 521 33.55 -74.07 -6.09
C ASN A 521 34.26 -75.15 -5.23
N SER A 522 35.60 -75.13 -5.20
CA SER A 522 36.42 -76.05 -4.42
C SER A 522 36.64 -75.58 -2.97
N TYR A 523 35.96 -74.53 -2.52
CA TYR A 523 36.12 -73.91 -1.21
C TYR A 523 34.82 -73.87 -0.41
N LYS A 524 34.94 -73.84 0.91
CA LYS A 524 33.81 -73.56 1.82
C LYS A 524 33.63 -72.05 1.95
N LEU A 525 32.48 -71.55 1.50
CA LEU A 525 32.12 -70.15 1.59
C LEU A 525 31.63 -69.77 3.01
N PRO A 526 31.97 -68.56 3.51
CA PRO A 526 31.44 -68.06 4.77
C PRO A 526 29.95 -67.68 4.64
N LEU A 527 29.27 -67.59 5.79
CA LEU A 527 27.95 -66.95 5.86
C LEU A 527 28.07 -65.44 5.57
N PRO A 528 27.01 -64.78 5.06
CA PRO A 528 27.02 -63.34 4.86
C PRO A 528 27.40 -62.58 6.13
N PHE A 529 28.19 -61.52 5.98
CA PHE A 529 28.69 -60.72 7.10
C PHE A 529 28.80 -59.24 6.74
N ASN A 530 28.80 -58.38 7.75
CA ASN A 530 28.77 -56.94 7.56
C ASN A 530 30.18 -56.36 7.33
N VAL A 531 30.27 -55.45 6.36
CA VAL A 531 31.42 -54.61 6.08
C VAL A 531 31.01 -53.15 6.13
N GLU A 532 31.93 -52.27 6.52
CA GLU A 532 31.68 -50.85 6.70
C GLU A 532 32.43 -50.05 5.64
N SER A 533 31.75 -49.09 5.01
CA SER A 533 32.36 -48.05 4.20
C SER A 533 32.47 -46.79 5.03
N ILE A 534 33.68 -46.27 5.19
CA ILE A 534 33.96 -45.00 5.88
C ILE A 534 34.32 -43.96 4.84
N SER A 535 33.72 -42.77 4.91
CA SER A 535 33.98 -41.69 3.95
C SER A 535 35.48 -41.35 3.89
N PHE A 536 36.01 -41.20 2.67
CA PHE A 536 37.43 -40.91 2.38
C PHE A 536 38.46 -41.95 2.82
N GLN A 537 38.05 -43.13 3.30
CA GLN A 537 38.96 -44.19 3.72
C GLN A 537 38.82 -45.44 2.85
N THR A 538 39.91 -46.21 2.81
CA THR A 538 39.92 -47.56 2.27
C THR A 538 39.88 -48.55 3.42
N ASN A 539 38.78 -49.27 3.56
CA ASN A 539 38.63 -50.34 4.52
C ASN A 539 38.93 -51.66 3.83
N ARG A 540 40.01 -52.32 4.25
CA ARG A 540 40.42 -53.61 3.70
C ARG A 540 40.03 -54.76 4.62
N TYR A 541 39.36 -55.75 4.05
CA TYR A 541 38.95 -56.99 4.70
C TYR A 541 39.66 -58.16 4.02
N THR A 542 40.23 -59.08 4.79
CA THR A 542 40.88 -60.29 4.25
C THR A 542 40.10 -61.52 4.67
N VAL A 543 39.70 -62.34 3.70
CA VAL A 543 38.95 -63.58 3.89
C VAL A 543 39.79 -64.75 3.37
N CYS A 544 40.11 -65.69 4.26
CA CYS A 544 40.80 -66.93 3.89
C CYS A 544 39.80 -68.08 3.76
N LEU A 545 39.69 -68.64 2.56
CA LEU A 545 38.78 -69.73 2.24
C LEU A 545 39.48 -71.08 2.40
N VAL A 546 38.77 -72.03 3.02
CA VAL A 546 39.29 -73.39 3.25
C VAL A 546 38.74 -74.33 2.18
N LYS A 547 39.61 -75.15 1.57
CA LYS A 547 39.20 -76.15 0.56
C LYS A 547 38.12 -77.08 1.12
N SER A 548 37.09 -77.35 0.33
CA SER A 548 36.11 -78.38 0.65
C SER A 548 36.82 -79.74 0.56
N LYS A 549 36.81 -80.53 1.64
CA LYS A 549 37.35 -81.89 1.59
C LYS A 549 36.52 -82.70 0.60
N GLU A 550 37.15 -83.18 -0.47
CA GLU A 550 36.55 -84.24 -1.29
C GLU A 550 36.21 -85.40 -0.36
N THR A 551 34.92 -85.76 -0.31
CA THR A 551 34.51 -87.00 0.34
C THR A 551 34.81 -88.11 -0.65
N THR A 552 36.04 -88.61 -0.65
CA THR A 552 36.42 -89.82 -1.37
C THR A 552 35.71 -90.99 -0.69
N GLY A 553 34.61 -91.44 -1.28
CA GLY A 553 34.03 -92.75 -1.00
C GLY A 553 34.89 -93.80 -1.71
N GLU A 554 35.80 -94.42 -0.97
CA GLU A 554 36.28 -95.77 -1.31
C GLU A 554 35.43 -96.77 -0.53
N MET A 555 34.75 -97.64 -1.30
CA MET A 555 34.30 -98.96 -0.87
C MET A 555 35.50 -99.78 -0.40
N SER A 556 35.35 -100.49 0.72
CA SER A 556 36.17 -101.66 1.07
C SER A 556 35.28 -102.91 1.13
N ASP A 557 35.70 -103.92 0.37
CA ASP A 557 35.47 -105.37 0.43
C ASP A 557 34.04 -105.85 0.11
N ASP A 558 33.79 -106.73 -0.88
CA ASP A 558 34.53 -107.96 -1.27
C ASP A 558 35.30 -107.95 -2.61
#